data_AF-A0A0C3EP49-F1
#
_entry.id   AF-A0A0C3EP49-F1
#
_cell.length_a   1.000
_cell.length_b   1.000
_cell.length_c   1.000
_cell.angle_alpha   90.00
_cell.angle_beta   90.00
_cell.angle_gamma   90.00
#
_symmetry.space_group_name_H-M   'P 1'
#
loop_
_entity.id
_entity.type
_entity.pdbx_description
1 polymer ?
#
loop_
_entity_poly.entity_id
_entity_poly.type
_entity_poly.pdbx_seq_one_letter_code
_entity_poly.pdbx_strand_id
1 'polypeptide(L)'
;ETEANKILDDIDQRIALAPSFAGLRRFPEGRRFKQWTGDDSKALMKVYLPAIEGHVPSEMVQALRALIDFIYIARRDIIDSNSLEAMDDALECFHKYRKIFQECAFGAPNGLCSSMTESKHIKAVKEPWRRSNRFDALSQMLLTNQHLDKLAASRIDFAHRGMLQGTCLSYILEKLGMLLWLATLLENTNVF
;
A
#
# COMPACT_ATOMS: atom_id res chain seq x y z
N GLU A 1 -9.72 27.47 12.67
CA GLU A 1 -8.39 27.01 13.11
C GLU A 1 -8.33 26.73 14.61
N THR A 2 -8.89 27.63 15.44
CA THR A 2 -8.95 27.48 16.91
C THR A 2 -9.63 26.21 17.41
N GLU A 3 -10.80 25.85 16.88
CA GLU A 3 -11.52 24.62 17.31
C GLU A 3 -10.80 23.33 16.90
N ALA A 4 -10.21 23.31 15.70
CA ALA A 4 -9.40 22.17 15.27
C ALA A 4 -8.19 21.96 16.18
N ASN A 5 -7.51 23.05 16.57
CA ASN A 5 -6.38 22.97 17.50
C ASN A 5 -6.81 22.46 18.89
N LYS A 6 -7.98 22.87 19.40
CA LYS A 6 -8.52 22.34 20.67
C LYS A 6 -8.79 20.83 20.59
N ILE A 7 -9.38 20.35 19.50
CA ILE A 7 -9.62 18.91 19.28
C ILE A 7 -8.29 18.16 19.24
N LEU A 8 -7.29 18.70 18.52
CA LEU A 8 -5.97 18.09 18.43
C LEU A 8 -5.24 18.06 19.78
N ASP A 9 -5.41 19.09 20.60
CA ASP A 9 -4.85 19.15 21.96
C ASP A 9 -5.53 18.16 22.90
N ASP A 10 -6.85 17.97 22.80
CA ASP A 10 -7.58 16.94 23.56
C ASP A 10 -7.13 15.52 23.16
N ILE A 11 -6.93 15.27 21.86
CA ILE A 11 -6.37 14.00 21.39
C ILE A 11 -4.96 13.77 21.96
N ASP A 12 -4.09 14.79 21.93
CA ASP A 12 -2.75 14.71 22.50
C ASP A 12 -2.80 14.41 24.02
N GLN A 13 -3.73 15.05 24.73
CA GLN A 13 -3.96 14.80 26.15
C GLN A 13 -4.44 13.37 26.43
N ARG A 14 -5.41 12.85 25.66
CA ARG A 14 -5.89 11.46 25.80
C ARG A 14 -4.77 10.44 25.56
N ILE A 15 -3.92 10.69 24.56
CA ILE A 15 -2.75 9.85 24.26
C ILE A 15 -1.77 9.87 25.44
N ALA A 16 -1.52 11.04 26.04
CA ALA A 16 -0.62 11.17 27.19
C ALA A 16 -1.16 10.49 28.46
N LEU A 17 -2.49 10.48 28.63
CA LEU A 17 -3.18 9.83 29.74
C LEU A 17 -3.31 8.31 29.60
N ALA A 18 -2.97 7.74 28.44
CA ALA A 18 -3.06 6.29 28.23
C ALA A 18 -2.32 5.52 29.35
N PRO A 19 -2.96 4.54 29.99
CA PRO A 19 -2.38 3.84 31.13
C PRO A 19 -1.07 3.14 30.74
N SER A 20 -0.11 3.11 31.66
CA SER A 20 1.15 2.40 31.44
C SER A 20 0.93 0.89 31.47
N PHE A 21 1.41 0.19 30.46
CA PHE A 21 1.47 -1.27 30.44
C PHE A 21 2.81 -1.77 29.92
N ALA A 22 3.19 -2.98 30.33
CA ALA A 22 4.42 -3.61 29.88
C ALA A 22 4.44 -3.74 28.35
N GLY A 23 5.49 -3.24 27.71
CA GLY A 23 5.62 -3.24 26.25
C GLY A 23 4.82 -2.16 25.51
N LEU A 24 4.17 -1.22 26.22
CA LEU A 24 3.72 0.04 25.61
C LEU A 24 4.77 1.14 25.75
N ARG A 25 4.97 1.85 24.66
CA ARG A 25 5.67 3.13 24.71
C ARG A 25 4.75 4.24 25.21
N ARG A 26 5.25 5.06 26.14
CA ARG A 26 4.53 6.23 26.66
C ARG A 26 4.70 7.42 25.72
N PHE A 27 3.66 8.26 25.66
CA PHE A 27 3.56 9.42 24.78
C PHE A 27 3.19 10.68 25.60
N PRO A 28 4.07 11.19 26.48
CA PRO A 28 3.74 12.28 27.40
C PRO A 28 3.35 13.60 26.69
N GLU A 29 3.87 13.83 25.48
CA GLU A 29 3.56 15.00 24.65
C GLU A 29 2.57 14.67 23.51
N GLY A 30 1.85 13.54 23.61
CA GLY A 30 0.92 13.09 22.58
C GLY A 30 1.63 12.75 21.27
N ARG A 31 1.14 13.30 20.15
CA ARG A 31 1.65 13.04 18.79
C ARG A 31 2.74 14.04 18.34
N ARG A 32 3.21 14.94 19.19
CA ARG A 32 4.05 16.09 18.80
C ARG A 32 5.53 15.73 18.59
N PHE A 33 5.81 14.80 17.68
CA PHE A 33 7.18 14.42 17.34
C PHE A 33 7.78 15.30 16.24
N LYS A 34 9.01 15.79 16.47
CA LYS A 34 9.80 16.48 15.44
C LYS A 34 10.15 15.55 14.26
N GLN A 35 10.29 14.26 14.53
CA GLN A 35 10.56 13.21 13.54
C GLN A 35 9.83 11.93 13.96
N TRP A 36 9.11 11.32 13.02
CA TRP A 36 8.44 10.04 13.22
C TRP A 36 9.31 8.88 12.75
N THR A 37 9.50 7.86 13.60
CA THR A 37 10.07 6.56 13.22
C THR A 37 8.96 5.52 13.02
N GLY A 38 9.31 4.39 12.39
CA GLY A 38 8.37 3.26 12.24
C GLY A 38 7.95 2.64 13.58
N ASP A 39 8.81 2.69 14.60
CA ASP A 39 8.47 2.21 15.94
C ASP A 39 7.54 3.19 16.67
N ASP A 40 7.70 4.50 16.44
CA ASP A 40 6.79 5.52 16.98
C ASP A 40 5.38 5.32 16.44
N SER A 41 5.24 5.16 15.12
CA SER A 41 3.92 4.96 14.50
C SER A 41 3.27 3.65 14.94
N LYS A 42 4.03 2.55 15.04
CA LYS A 42 3.54 1.26 15.54
C LYS A 42 3.04 1.35 16.97
N ALA A 43 3.77 2.02 17.85
CA ALA A 43 3.37 2.18 19.24
C ALA A 43 2.18 3.14 19.37
N LEU A 44 2.14 4.22 18.58
CA LEU A 44 1.02 5.16 18.57
C LEU A 44 -0.28 4.49 18.14
N MET A 45 -0.24 3.62 17.11
CA MET A 45 -1.43 2.89 16.63
C MET A 45 -2.14 2.12 17.75
N LYS A 46 -1.42 1.68 18.79
CA LYS A 46 -2.01 0.96 19.93
C LYS A 46 -2.86 1.84 20.85
N VAL A 47 -2.58 3.14 20.91
CA VAL A 47 -3.27 4.11 21.78
C VAL A 47 -4.15 5.10 21.02
N TYR A 48 -4.08 5.10 19.69
CA TYR A 48 -4.71 6.11 18.85
C TYR A 48 -6.24 5.96 18.76
N LEU A 49 -6.75 4.72 18.64
CA LEU A 49 -8.19 4.45 18.53
C LEU A 49 -9.02 5.05 19.68
N PRO A 50 -8.70 4.83 20.97
CA PRO A 50 -9.46 5.45 22.06
C PRO A 50 -9.26 6.97 22.13
N ALA A 51 -8.17 7.51 21.61
CA ALA A 51 -7.92 8.96 21.63
C ALA A 51 -8.83 9.74 20.67
N ILE A 52 -9.26 9.12 19.57
CA ILE A 52 -10.14 9.77 18.57
C ILE A 52 -11.63 9.53 18.82
N GLU A 53 -11.98 8.67 19.78
CA GLU A 53 -13.37 8.35 20.10
C GLU A 53 -14.15 9.61 20.53
N GLY A 54 -15.34 9.80 19.96
CA GLY A 54 -16.17 10.98 20.21
C GLY A 54 -15.77 12.24 19.44
N HIS A 55 -14.62 12.24 18.76
CA HIS A 55 -14.20 13.33 17.85
C HIS A 55 -14.49 13.04 16.38
N VAL A 56 -14.58 11.76 16.03
CA VAL A 56 -14.91 11.30 14.68
C VAL A 56 -16.16 10.40 14.72
N PRO A 57 -16.89 10.27 13.59
CA PRO A 57 -18.01 9.33 13.51
C PRO A 57 -17.61 7.92 13.94
N SER A 58 -18.53 7.22 14.61
CA SER A 58 -18.26 5.89 15.17
C SER A 58 -17.84 4.86 14.10
N GLU A 59 -18.40 4.98 12.91
CA GLU A 59 -18.12 4.20 11.73
C GLU A 59 -16.68 4.40 11.26
N MET A 60 -16.13 5.61 11.45
CA MET A 60 -14.73 5.89 11.14
C MET A 60 -13.80 5.15 12.10
N VAL A 61 -14.14 5.15 13.40
CA VAL A 61 -13.40 4.37 14.41
C VAL A 61 -13.45 2.88 14.08
N GLN A 62 -14.61 2.37 13.68
CA GLN A 62 -14.79 0.97 13.26
C GLN A 62 -13.96 0.61 12.02
N ALA A 63 -13.92 1.50 11.02
CA ALA A 63 -13.08 1.30 9.84
C ALA A 63 -11.59 1.27 10.20
N LEU A 64 -11.12 2.22 11.02
CA LEU A 64 -9.73 2.25 11.47
C LEU A 64 -9.38 1.03 12.31
N ARG A 65 -10.29 0.57 13.19
CA ARG A 65 -10.12 -0.65 13.96
C ARG A 65 -9.96 -1.87 13.05
N ALA A 66 -10.86 -2.05 12.09
CA ALA A 66 -10.81 -3.18 11.16
C ALA A 66 -9.50 -3.20 10.35
N LEU A 67 -9.02 -2.03 9.90
CA LEU A 67 -7.72 -1.91 9.23
C LEU A 67 -6.55 -2.28 10.16
N ILE A 68 -6.58 -1.81 11.41
CA ILE A 68 -5.54 -2.10 12.40
C ILE A 68 -5.52 -3.59 12.72
N ASP A 69 -6.68 -4.22 12.92
CA ASP A 69 -6.82 -5.65 13.18
C ASP A 69 -6.23 -6.46 12.02
N PHE A 70 -6.57 -6.12 10.78
CA PHE A 70 -5.98 -6.75 9.59
C PHE A 70 -4.44 -6.64 9.57
N ILE A 71 -3.90 -5.43 9.80
CA ILE A 71 -2.45 -5.21 9.82
C ILE A 71 -1.78 -6.05 10.92
N TYR A 72 -2.39 -6.16 12.10
CA TYR A 72 -1.83 -6.95 13.18
C TYR A 72 -1.89 -8.46 12.90
N ILE A 73 -2.93 -8.95 12.25
CA ILE A 73 -3.01 -10.36 11.85
C ILE A 73 -2.00 -10.68 10.75
N ALA A 74 -1.91 -9.84 9.71
CA ALA A 74 -0.95 -9.98 8.61
C ALA A 74 0.53 -9.94 9.06
N ARG A 75 0.79 -9.41 10.26
CA ARG A 75 2.13 -9.31 10.85
C ARG A 75 2.47 -10.44 11.81
N ARG A 76 1.60 -11.44 12.01
CA ARG A 76 1.91 -12.61 12.83
C ARG A 76 2.99 -13.46 12.18
N ASP A 77 3.85 -14.07 12.99
CA ASP A 77 4.93 -14.93 12.51
C ASP A 77 4.41 -16.25 11.90
N ILE A 78 3.21 -16.67 12.30
CA ILE A 78 2.52 -17.86 11.79
C ILE A 78 1.10 -17.44 11.41
N ILE A 79 0.71 -17.74 10.18
CA ILE A 79 -0.63 -17.52 9.65
C ILE A 79 -1.26 -18.90 9.46
N ASP A 80 -2.32 -19.17 10.22
CA ASP A 80 -3.14 -20.38 10.14
C ASP A 80 -4.49 -20.09 9.48
N SER A 81 -5.32 -21.11 9.29
CA SER A 81 -6.65 -20.97 8.71
C SER A 81 -7.53 -19.97 9.48
N ASN A 82 -7.46 -19.99 10.81
CA ASN A 82 -8.20 -19.03 11.64
C ASN A 82 -7.73 -17.58 11.42
N SER A 83 -6.43 -17.36 11.23
CA SER A 83 -5.88 -16.05 10.92
C SER A 83 -6.33 -15.55 9.54
N LEU A 84 -6.46 -16.44 8.55
CA LEU A 84 -7.01 -16.09 7.25
C LEU A 84 -8.48 -15.69 7.33
N GLU A 85 -9.31 -16.47 8.04
CA GLU A 85 -10.72 -16.13 8.27
C GLU A 85 -10.85 -14.77 8.98
N ALA A 86 -10.04 -14.54 10.03
CA ALA A 86 -10.04 -13.26 10.73
C ALA A 86 -9.55 -12.08 9.85
N MET A 87 -8.66 -12.33 8.89
CA MET A 87 -8.24 -11.32 7.90
C MET A 87 -9.37 -10.98 6.94
N ASP A 88 -10.10 -11.99 6.45
CA ASP A 88 -11.26 -11.78 5.58
C ASP A 88 -12.36 -11.01 6.30
N ASP A 89 -12.68 -11.37 7.54
CA ASP A 89 -13.63 -10.64 8.39
C ASP A 89 -13.21 -9.17 8.60
N ALA A 90 -11.93 -8.93 8.87
CA ALA A 90 -11.40 -7.59 9.07
C ALA A 90 -11.46 -6.77 7.76
N LEU A 91 -11.17 -7.37 6.61
CA LEU A 91 -11.31 -6.72 5.31
C LEU A 91 -12.77 -6.39 4.99
N GLU A 92 -13.70 -7.32 5.24
CA GLU A 92 -15.12 -7.09 5.02
C GLU A 92 -15.64 -5.96 5.91
N CYS A 93 -15.29 -5.97 7.20
CA CYS A 93 -15.62 -4.89 8.13
C CYS A 93 -15.04 -3.54 7.67
N PHE A 94 -13.78 -3.51 7.20
CA PHE A 94 -13.19 -2.28 6.66
C PHE A 94 -13.94 -1.79 5.43
N HIS A 95 -14.28 -2.67 4.49
CA HIS A 95 -15.02 -2.31 3.28
C HIS A 95 -16.42 -1.80 3.56
N LYS A 96 -17.08 -2.35 4.59
CA LYS A 96 -18.38 -1.89 5.06
C LYS A 96 -18.32 -0.44 5.57
N TYR A 97 -17.37 -0.14 6.45
CA TYR A 97 -17.34 1.16 7.15
C TYR A 97 -16.54 2.25 6.43
N ARG A 98 -15.62 1.92 5.51
CA ARG A 98 -14.76 2.92 4.83
C ARG A 98 -15.52 4.00 4.06
N LYS A 99 -16.79 3.78 3.72
CA LYS A 99 -17.63 4.75 2.99
C LYS A 99 -17.74 6.08 3.75
N ILE A 100 -17.70 6.05 5.08
CA ILE A 100 -17.77 7.26 5.91
C ILE A 100 -16.65 8.26 5.61
N PHE A 101 -15.46 7.80 5.20
CA PHE A 101 -14.37 8.70 4.80
C PHE A 101 -14.73 9.51 3.56
N GLN A 102 -15.47 8.92 2.62
CA GLN A 102 -15.93 9.60 1.41
C GLN A 102 -17.05 10.59 1.73
N GLU A 103 -18.03 10.16 2.53
CA GLU A 103 -19.21 10.95 2.89
C GLU A 103 -18.83 12.20 3.69
N CYS A 104 -17.91 12.05 4.65
CA CYS A 104 -17.42 13.16 5.45
C CYS A 104 -16.30 13.96 4.76
N ALA A 105 -16.00 13.67 3.48
CA ALA A 105 -14.91 14.26 2.71
C ALA A 105 -13.52 14.19 3.39
N PHE A 106 -13.32 13.22 4.29
CA PHE A 106 -12.02 12.97 4.91
C PHE A 106 -11.13 12.24 3.90
N GLY A 107 -10.17 12.97 3.35
CA GLY A 107 -9.23 12.48 2.37
C GLY A 107 -9.07 13.47 1.23
N ALA A 108 -8.78 12.95 0.04
CA ALA A 108 -8.78 13.75 -1.16
C ALA A 108 -10.17 13.68 -1.81
N PRO A 109 -11.05 14.70 -1.66
CA PRO A 109 -12.42 14.67 -2.21
C PRO A 109 -12.47 14.38 -3.72
N ASN A 110 -11.41 14.69 -4.45
CA ASN A 110 -11.27 14.40 -5.89
C ASN A 110 -10.23 13.31 -6.19
N GLY A 111 -9.81 12.54 -5.18
CA GLY A 111 -8.69 11.62 -5.31
C GLY A 111 -7.35 12.30 -5.61
N LEU A 112 -7.20 13.59 -5.29
CA LEU A 112 -5.93 14.34 -5.37
C LEU A 112 -5.50 14.80 -3.97
N CYS A 113 -4.44 14.20 -3.41
CA CYS A 113 -3.75 14.71 -2.22
C CYS A 113 -2.32 15.16 -2.57
N SER A 114 -1.67 15.89 -1.67
CA SER A 114 -0.29 16.35 -1.83
C SER A 114 0.70 15.20 -2.05
N SER A 115 0.48 14.03 -1.44
CA SER A 115 1.35 12.87 -1.67
C SER A 115 1.17 12.25 -3.06
N MET A 116 -0.02 12.34 -3.66
CA MET A 116 -0.25 11.88 -5.03
C MET A 116 0.38 12.82 -6.06
N THR A 117 0.26 14.13 -5.87
CA THR A 117 0.93 15.11 -6.74
C THR A 117 2.44 15.01 -6.58
N GLU A 118 2.95 14.81 -5.37
CA GLU A 118 4.37 14.58 -5.10
C GLU A 118 4.86 13.27 -5.72
N SER A 119 4.08 12.17 -5.64
CA SER A 119 4.43 10.90 -6.29
C SER A 119 4.52 11.03 -7.82
N LYS A 120 3.58 11.77 -8.43
CA LYS A 120 3.63 12.10 -9.85
C LYS A 120 4.82 13.00 -10.18
N HIS A 121 5.11 14.00 -9.35
CA HIS A 121 6.25 14.89 -9.49
C HIS A 121 7.59 14.15 -9.39
N ILE A 122 7.70 13.12 -8.54
CA ILE A 122 8.88 12.24 -8.52
C ILE A 122 9.09 11.61 -9.89
N LYS A 123 8.06 10.98 -10.45
CA LYS A 123 8.17 10.26 -11.74
C LYS A 123 8.35 11.19 -12.94
N ALA A 124 7.66 12.33 -12.96
CA ALA A 124 7.66 13.25 -14.09
C ALA A 124 8.84 14.23 -14.06
N VAL A 125 9.43 14.50 -12.89
CA VAL A 125 10.45 15.54 -12.72
C VAL A 125 11.72 14.99 -12.05
N LYS A 126 11.62 14.46 -10.82
CA LYS A 126 12.84 14.10 -10.06
C LYS A 126 13.62 12.96 -10.70
N GLU A 127 12.94 11.92 -11.17
CA GLU A 127 13.57 10.77 -11.83
C GLU A 127 14.18 11.14 -13.20
N PRO A 128 13.48 11.83 -14.11
CA PRO A 128 14.08 12.34 -15.35
C PRO A 128 15.25 13.30 -15.11
N TRP A 129 15.15 14.18 -14.10
CA TRP A 129 16.26 15.05 -13.71
C TRP A 129 17.50 14.27 -13.29
N ARG A 130 17.33 13.23 -12.45
CA ARG A 130 18.42 12.33 -12.04
C ARG A 130 19.08 11.61 -13.22
N ARG A 131 18.31 11.27 -14.26
CA ARG A 131 18.78 10.60 -15.48
C ARG A 131 19.43 11.54 -16.50
N SER A 132 19.14 12.84 -16.43
CA SER A 132 19.69 13.83 -17.35
C SER A 132 21.18 14.11 -17.08
N ASN A 133 21.87 14.60 -18.10
CA ASN A 133 23.24 15.09 -17.94
C ASN A 133 23.31 16.51 -17.32
N ARG A 134 22.17 17.11 -16.94
CA ARG A 134 22.00 18.46 -16.35
C ARG A 134 22.36 19.63 -17.27
N PHE A 135 22.75 19.38 -18.51
CA PHE A 135 22.98 20.40 -19.53
C PHE A 135 21.77 20.43 -20.48
N ASP A 136 21.07 21.56 -20.58
CA ASP A 136 19.76 21.64 -21.28
C ASP A 136 18.81 20.50 -20.86
N ALA A 137 18.68 20.31 -19.55
CA ALA A 137 18.03 19.13 -18.97
C ALA A 137 16.54 19.02 -19.30
N LEU A 138 15.84 20.14 -19.51
CA LEU A 138 14.40 20.16 -19.72
C LEU A 138 14.00 19.36 -20.96
N SER A 139 14.69 19.59 -22.09
CA SER A 139 14.48 18.86 -23.34
C SER A 139 14.66 17.35 -23.15
N GLN A 140 15.70 16.95 -22.42
CA GLN A 140 15.98 15.53 -22.12
C GLN A 140 14.94 14.90 -21.20
N MET A 141 14.46 15.65 -20.20
CA MET A 141 13.42 15.21 -19.28
C MET A 141 12.09 14.99 -20.01
N LEU A 142 11.72 15.91 -20.90
CA LEU A 142 10.51 15.79 -21.73
C LEU A 142 10.57 14.57 -22.66
N LEU A 143 11.69 14.35 -23.34
CA LEU A 143 11.90 13.15 -24.17
C LEU A 143 11.83 11.87 -23.35
N THR A 144 12.43 11.87 -22.15
CA THR A 144 12.38 10.71 -21.24
C THR A 144 10.95 10.38 -20.82
N ASN A 145 10.16 11.39 -20.43
CA ASN A 145 8.75 11.21 -20.08
C ASN A 145 7.96 10.67 -21.28
N GLN A 146 8.16 11.24 -22.47
CA GLN A 146 7.50 10.78 -23.69
C GLN A 146 7.84 9.31 -24.00
N HIS A 147 9.09 8.89 -23.83
CA HIS A 147 9.48 7.49 -24.04
C HIS A 147 8.83 6.55 -23.03
N LEU A 148 8.77 6.96 -21.75
CA LEU A 148 8.10 6.17 -20.71
C LEU A 148 6.60 6.02 -20.97
N ASP A 149 5.93 7.08 -21.44
CA ASP A 149 4.51 7.02 -21.79
C ASP A 149 4.26 6.10 -22.99
N LYS A 150 5.10 6.17 -24.03
CA LYS A 150 5.03 5.26 -25.18
C LYS A 150 5.25 3.80 -24.78
N LEU A 151 6.20 3.53 -23.88
CA LEU A 151 6.44 2.18 -23.35
C LEU A 151 5.26 1.68 -22.52
N ALA A 152 4.66 2.53 -21.69
CA ALA A 152 3.48 2.19 -20.91
C ALA A 152 2.29 1.85 -21.81
N ALA A 153 2.03 2.67 -22.84
CA ALA A 153 0.99 2.41 -23.83
C ALA A 153 1.23 1.10 -24.61
N SER A 154 2.46 0.89 -25.07
CA SER A 154 2.84 -0.34 -25.79
C SER A 154 2.66 -1.59 -24.91
N ARG A 155 3.00 -1.50 -23.61
CA ARG A 155 2.81 -2.61 -22.67
C ARG A 155 1.33 -2.97 -22.50
N ILE A 156 0.43 -1.99 -22.48
CA ILE A 156 -1.02 -2.22 -22.41
C ILE A 156 -1.52 -2.88 -23.71
N ASP A 157 -1.11 -2.38 -24.87
CA ASP A 157 -1.47 -2.96 -26.18
C ASP A 157 -0.99 -4.42 -26.29
N PHE A 158 0.26 -4.70 -25.95
CA PHE A 158 0.82 -6.04 -25.98
C PHE A 158 0.15 -6.99 -24.97
N ALA A 159 -0.20 -6.51 -23.78
CA ALA A 159 -0.95 -7.29 -22.80
C ALA A 159 -2.36 -7.65 -23.33
N HIS A 160 -3.07 -6.69 -23.95
CA HIS A 160 -4.38 -6.92 -24.53
C HIS A 160 -4.35 -7.93 -25.68
N ARG A 161 -3.26 -7.95 -26.46
CA ARG A 161 -3.03 -8.94 -27.53
C ARG A 161 -2.56 -10.31 -27.02
N GLY A 162 -2.44 -10.50 -25.70
CA GLY A 162 -1.93 -11.74 -25.11
C GLY A 162 -0.42 -11.96 -25.31
N MET A 163 0.31 -10.98 -25.85
CA MET A 163 1.74 -11.09 -26.19
C MET A 163 2.66 -11.03 -24.96
N LEU A 164 2.12 -10.72 -23.79
CA LEU A 164 2.83 -10.67 -22.51
C LEU A 164 2.31 -11.71 -21.50
N GLN A 165 1.63 -12.76 -21.95
CA GLN A 165 1.22 -13.87 -21.08
C GLN A 165 2.35 -14.89 -20.94
N GLY A 166 2.69 -15.22 -19.68
CA GLY A 166 3.78 -16.14 -19.34
C GLY A 166 5.12 -15.46 -19.11
N THR A 167 6.07 -16.22 -18.58
CA THR A 167 7.48 -15.82 -18.44
C THR A 167 8.32 -16.60 -19.45
N CYS A 168 9.53 -16.13 -19.77
CA CYS A 168 10.46 -16.95 -20.56
C CYS A 168 10.68 -18.33 -19.91
N LEU A 169 10.61 -18.41 -18.57
CA LEU A 169 10.69 -19.66 -17.82
C LEU A 169 9.53 -20.60 -18.12
N SER A 170 8.28 -20.10 -18.12
CA SER A 170 7.11 -20.93 -18.44
C SER A 170 7.14 -21.42 -19.89
N TYR A 171 7.56 -20.58 -20.83
CA TYR A 171 7.74 -20.95 -22.24
C TYR A 171 8.81 -22.04 -22.42
N ILE A 172 9.96 -21.92 -21.75
CA ILE A 172 11.04 -22.91 -21.81
C ILE A 172 10.61 -24.23 -21.19
N LEU A 173 9.94 -24.21 -20.04
CA LEU A 173 9.44 -25.42 -19.36
C LEU A 173 8.41 -26.16 -20.21
N GLU A 174 7.49 -25.45 -20.86
CA GLU A 174 6.50 -26.04 -21.76
C GLU A 174 7.14 -26.69 -22.99
N LYS A 175 8.14 -26.02 -23.60
CA LYS A 175 8.89 -26.57 -24.73
C LYS A 175 9.78 -27.76 -24.36
N LEU A 176 10.44 -27.72 -23.21
CA LEU A 176 11.26 -28.85 -22.72
C LEU A 176 10.37 -30.04 -22.31
N GLY A 177 9.22 -29.79 -21.70
CA GLY A 177 8.23 -30.83 -21.38
C GLY A 177 7.68 -31.51 -22.63
N MET A 178 7.36 -30.75 -23.69
CA MET A 178 6.98 -31.32 -24.99
C MET A 178 8.11 -32.13 -25.64
N LEU A 179 9.36 -31.68 -25.54
CA LEU A 179 10.51 -32.40 -26.06
C LEU A 179 10.76 -33.72 -25.31
N LEU A 180 10.62 -33.70 -23.98
CA LEU A 180 10.75 -34.90 -23.14
C LEU A 180 9.62 -35.91 -23.43
N TRP A 181 8.40 -35.41 -23.65
CA TRP A 181 7.25 -36.23 -24.05
C TRP A 181 7.41 -36.83 -25.45
N LEU A 182 7.93 -36.06 -26.41
CA LEU A 182 8.23 -36.57 -27.76
C LEU A 182 9.37 -37.59 -27.76
N ALA A 183 10.40 -37.39 -26.94
CA ALA A 183 11.49 -38.36 -26.78
C ALA A 183 10.99 -39.68 -26.19
N THR A 184 10.13 -39.64 -25.16
CA THR A 184 9.49 -40.83 -24.58
C THR A 184 8.49 -41.50 -25.54
N LEU A 185 7.84 -40.73 -26.42
CA LEU A 185 6.97 -41.29 -27.48
C LEU A 185 7.79 -42.01 -28.56
N LEU A 186 8.92 -41.43 -28.99
CA LEU A 186 9.83 -42.02 -29.99
C LEU A 186 10.53 -43.28 -29.48
N GLU A 187 10.93 -43.32 -28.20
CA GLU A 187 11.49 -44.52 -27.56
C GLU A 187 10.46 -45.66 -27.47
N ASN A 188 9.19 -45.35 -27.23
CA ASN A 188 8.12 -46.35 -27.18
C ASN A 188 7.66 -46.86 -28.56
N THR A 189 7.94 -46.14 -29.65
CA THR A 189 7.62 -46.58 -31.03
C THR A 189 8.72 -47.39 -31.71
N ASN A 190 9.92 -47.50 -31.10
CA ASN A 190 11.05 -48.27 -31.65
C ASN A 190 11.10 -49.73 -31.15
N VAL A 191 9.99 -50.22 -30.59
CA VAL A 191 9.79 -51.63 -30.25
C VAL A 191 8.80 -52.24 -31.25
N PHE A 192 9.22 -52.41 -32.51
CA PHE A 192 8.76 -53.43 -33.46
C PHE A 192 9.78 -53.58 -34.59
#